data_AF-A0A2B7X9I2-F1
#
_entry.id   AF-A0A2B7X9I2-F1
#
_cell.length_a   1.000
_cell.length_b   1.000
_cell.length_c   1.000
_cell.angle_alpha   90.00
_cell.angle_beta   90.00
_cell.angle_gamma   90.00
#
_symmetry.space_group_name_H-M   'P 1'
#
loop_
_entity.id
_entity.type
_entity.pdbx_description
1 polymer ?
#
loop_
_entity_poly.entity_id
_entity_poly.type
_entity_poly.pdbx_seq_one_letter_code
_entity_poly.pdbx_strand_id
1 'polypeptide(L)'
;MLTIALCQLLLLGLASGQVTQRPLLPNVDDLYPEFDAVLPAPQKYSLSKWTAAEIDLAHPSDGFWSNTLYNPESENYCKDDFSVYNVTFIDCPEPWLVGHCAKGDTSQDNTFDLLGRLPSSARGVISDLLHVVMEPGLSMRYVTGNSAFFAGSPSSIEGFKMMLTAMWTGSPGIPRDQFAEAVAADSCVADERAVTELENGDYSAALEGGLTVAAYLKLVKTPPLDASCMSTQLSFLRTYLDARWDAPGQCPNKVAPTLVRYKSVLFPDGMGVLDVDPVPSPVAKVSQWDKSDGFPEPCWNLSQLVIPGREKPLCAVDDLSVYNITYSDCPDQDPWPICHCNDARLSLDEAVTKFGRLPAGLRSYVRAYFALDLAEYDEVGPIFEPDFYVSLGVPPDSTFMYWVAHTASDGFYLEETWIDAVWKDTCWPSTIYDTSFPEFEVFGDSGVAYLYDSSGKSLLERGYDVSCMSNGMRALGASVGRHYKQNSKCFERKPNFPIVHPEDSIRPAQSTVFDLKAKLSRRPPSWMEITKSDKN
;
A
#
# COMPACT_ATOMS: atom_id res chain seq x y z
N MET A 1 -9.62 -13.41 -47.18
CA MET A 1 -9.52 -12.25 -46.28
C MET A 1 -9.67 -12.63 -44.80
N LEU A 2 -10.52 -13.61 -44.43
CA LEU A 2 -10.66 -14.07 -43.04
C LEU A 2 -9.40 -14.75 -42.46
N THR A 3 -8.59 -15.41 -43.29
CA THR A 3 -7.38 -16.14 -42.88
C THR A 3 -6.17 -15.26 -42.59
N ILE A 4 -6.12 -14.02 -43.11
CA ILE A 4 -5.02 -13.08 -42.84
C ILE A 4 -5.26 -12.36 -41.50
N ALA A 5 -6.51 -12.06 -41.17
CA ALA A 5 -6.89 -11.45 -39.88
C ALA A 5 -6.65 -12.40 -38.68
N LEU A 6 -6.88 -13.70 -38.86
CA LEU A 6 -6.63 -14.70 -37.80
C LEU A 6 -5.13 -14.90 -37.51
N CYS A 7 -4.28 -14.73 -38.53
CA CYS A 7 -2.83 -14.86 -38.38
C CYS A 7 -2.20 -13.64 -37.70
N GLN A 8 -2.78 -12.44 -37.87
CA GLN A 8 -2.38 -11.24 -37.11
C GLN A 8 -2.80 -11.30 -35.64
N LEU A 9 -3.97 -11.88 -35.33
CA LEU A 9 -4.41 -12.11 -33.94
C LEU A 9 -3.60 -13.20 -33.21
N LEU A 10 -3.14 -14.23 -33.92
CA LEU A 10 -2.25 -15.26 -33.36
C LEU A 10 -0.81 -14.75 -33.14
N LEU A 11 -0.33 -13.80 -33.94
CA LEU A 11 0.97 -13.14 -33.71
C LEU A 11 0.94 -12.10 -32.58
N LEU A 12 -0.23 -11.49 -32.31
CA LEU A 12 -0.43 -10.60 -31.16
C LEU A 12 -0.63 -11.36 -29.84
N GLY A 13 -1.13 -12.60 -29.88
CA GLY A 13 -1.36 -13.42 -28.69
C GLY A 13 -0.15 -14.24 -28.19
N LEU A 14 0.96 -14.26 -28.94
CA LEU A 14 2.16 -15.06 -28.63
C LEU A 14 3.43 -14.21 -28.36
N ALA A 15 3.31 -12.89 -28.38
CA ALA A 15 4.38 -11.97 -28.01
C ALA A 15 4.26 -11.56 -26.53
N SER A 16 4.08 -12.52 -25.62
CA SER A 16 4.54 -12.36 -24.23
C SER A 16 6.05 -12.68 -24.15
N GLY A 17 6.80 -12.39 -25.22
CA GLY A 17 8.24 -12.49 -25.18
C GLY A 17 8.69 -11.53 -24.10
N GLN A 18 9.23 -12.05 -23.01
CA GLN A 18 9.96 -11.26 -22.02
C GLN A 18 10.83 -10.29 -22.82
N VAL A 19 10.49 -9.00 -22.75
CA VAL A 19 11.28 -7.99 -23.42
C VAL A 19 12.59 -7.95 -22.63
N THR A 20 13.61 -8.64 -23.14
CA THR A 20 14.93 -8.66 -22.51
C THR A 20 15.55 -7.29 -22.69
N GLN A 21 15.20 -6.38 -21.80
CA GLN A 21 15.77 -5.04 -21.74
C GLN A 21 17.24 -5.16 -21.34
N ARG A 22 18.08 -4.33 -21.96
CA ARG A 22 19.49 -4.19 -21.57
C ARG A 22 19.67 -2.98 -20.66
N PRO A 23 20.63 -2.99 -19.74
CA PRO A 23 20.95 -1.79 -18.99
C PRO A 23 21.68 -0.77 -19.88
N LEU A 24 21.33 0.52 -19.77
CA LEU A 24 22.06 1.62 -20.41
C LEU A 24 23.38 1.89 -19.67
N LEU A 25 23.35 1.85 -18.34
CA LEU A 25 24.49 2.01 -17.44
C LEU A 25 24.59 0.81 -16.48
N PRO A 26 25.76 0.48 -15.94
CA PRO A 26 25.84 -0.48 -14.84
C PRO A 26 25.02 -0.01 -13.63
N ASN A 27 25.18 1.26 -13.25
CA ASN A 27 24.41 1.92 -12.19
C ASN A 27 24.11 3.37 -12.59
N VAL A 28 22.85 3.80 -12.46
CA VAL A 28 22.45 5.17 -12.74
C VAL A 28 23.03 6.18 -11.74
N ASP A 29 23.41 5.73 -10.54
CA ASP A 29 24.01 6.55 -9.48
C ASP A 29 25.36 7.17 -9.89
N ASP A 30 26.03 6.60 -10.89
CA ASP A 30 27.26 7.14 -11.48
C ASP A 30 27.04 8.55 -12.08
N LEU A 31 25.79 8.92 -12.36
CA LEU A 31 25.41 10.25 -12.86
C LEU A 31 25.31 11.30 -11.75
N TYR A 32 25.17 10.89 -10.48
CA TYR A 32 24.89 11.79 -9.37
C TYR A 32 25.93 12.88 -9.09
N PRO A 33 27.25 12.62 -9.17
CA PRO A 33 28.25 13.66 -8.94
C PRO A 33 28.12 14.85 -9.90
N GLU A 34 27.58 14.64 -11.10
CA GLU A 34 27.43 15.68 -12.12
C GLU A 34 26.26 16.64 -11.82
N PHE A 35 25.26 16.19 -11.04
CA PHE A 35 24.13 17.05 -10.67
C PHE A 35 24.54 18.17 -9.71
N ASP A 36 25.49 17.93 -8.81
CA ASP A 36 25.87 18.92 -7.81
C ASP A 36 26.38 20.23 -8.44
N ALA A 37 27.09 20.12 -9.57
CA ALA A 37 27.63 21.26 -10.30
C ALA A 37 26.56 22.06 -11.08
N VAL A 38 25.41 21.46 -11.38
CA VAL A 38 24.36 22.08 -12.21
C VAL A 38 23.12 22.49 -11.42
N LEU A 39 22.93 21.94 -10.21
CA LEU A 39 21.86 22.38 -9.33
C LEU A 39 22.12 23.82 -8.84
N PRO A 40 21.07 24.67 -8.80
CA PRO A 40 21.17 26.01 -8.21
C PRO A 40 21.76 26.01 -6.80
N ALA A 41 22.33 27.15 -6.42
CA ALA A 41 22.58 27.44 -5.02
C ALA A 41 21.25 27.47 -4.24
N PRO A 42 21.24 27.10 -2.95
CA PRO A 42 20.04 27.14 -2.14
C PRO A 42 19.36 28.52 -2.17
N GLN A 43 18.05 28.53 -2.42
CA GLN A 43 17.25 29.75 -2.36
C GLN A 43 17.16 30.28 -0.93
N LYS A 44 17.12 31.61 -0.79
CA LYS A 44 16.83 32.24 0.50
C LYS A 44 15.40 31.90 0.94
N TYR A 45 15.22 31.74 2.25
CA TYR A 45 13.94 31.44 2.88
C TYR A 45 13.66 32.31 4.11
N SER A 46 12.40 32.38 4.49
CA SER A 46 11.93 32.71 5.82
C SER A 46 11.33 31.46 6.46
N LEU A 47 11.29 31.42 7.80
CA LEU A 47 10.69 30.31 8.53
C LEU A 47 9.77 30.82 9.64
N SER A 48 8.72 30.06 9.93
CA SER A 48 7.99 30.13 11.19
C SER A 48 7.92 28.75 11.82
N LYS A 49 8.27 28.68 13.11
CA LYS A 49 8.25 27.43 13.88
C LYS A 49 6.85 27.20 14.43
N TRP A 50 6.36 25.98 14.31
CA TRP A 50 5.10 25.55 14.92
C TRP A 50 5.27 25.39 16.43
N THR A 51 4.22 25.74 17.16
CA THR A 51 4.06 25.47 18.59
C THR A 51 3.74 24.00 18.83
N ALA A 52 3.97 23.51 20.06
CA ALA A 52 3.57 22.14 20.43
C ALA A 52 2.06 21.88 20.21
N ALA A 53 1.22 22.89 20.47
CA ALA A 53 -0.22 22.78 20.26
C ALA A 53 -0.59 22.66 18.77
N GLU A 54 0.14 23.32 17.86
CA GLU A 54 -0.08 23.17 16.41
C GLU A 54 0.35 21.78 15.93
N ILE A 55 1.47 21.26 16.43
CA ILE A 55 1.95 19.90 16.10
C ILE A 55 0.96 18.83 16.60
N ASP A 56 0.46 18.96 17.83
CA ASP A 56 -0.53 18.03 18.37
C ASP A 56 -1.90 18.14 17.69
N LEU A 57 -2.22 19.31 17.14
CA LEU A 57 -3.46 19.52 16.39
C LEU A 57 -3.40 18.87 15.01
N ALA A 58 -2.24 18.92 14.35
CA ALA A 58 -2.08 18.32 13.03
C ALA A 58 -0.61 18.03 12.70
N HIS A 59 -0.33 16.93 12.01
CA HIS A 59 0.96 16.70 11.37
C HIS A 59 0.75 15.95 10.05
N PRO A 60 1.74 15.91 9.13
CA PRO A 60 1.63 15.10 7.95
C PRO A 60 1.40 13.66 8.32
N SER A 61 0.63 13.00 7.48
CA SER A 61 -0.12 11.83 7.86
C SER A 61 0.66 10.53 7.79
N ASP A 62 1.86 10.57 7.21
CA ASP A 62 2.75 9.43 7.12
C ASP A 62 3.21 8.89 8.50
N GLY A 63 3.41 7.58 8.57
CA GLY A 63 3.80 6.87 9.78
C GLY A 63 5.12 7.35 10.39
N PHE A 64 6.08 7.84 9.60
CA PHE A 64 7.35 8.36 10.12
C PHE A 64 7.18 9.61 10.97
N TRP A 65 6.22 10.48 10.65
CA TRP A 65 5.91 11.64 11.48
C TRP A 65 5.43 11.21 12.86
N SER A 66 4.45 10.31 12.91
CA SER A 66 3.93 9.75 14.16
C SER A 66 5.01 9.03 14.97
N ASN A 67 5.83 8.22 14.30
CA ASN A 67 6.91 7.49 14.95
C ASN A 67 7.99 8.41 15.54
N THR A 68 8.32 9.49 14.84
CA THR A 68 9.32 10.47 15.30
C THR A 68 8.79 11.27 16.48
N LEU A 69 7.51 11.65 16.47
CA LEU A 69 6.90 12.53 17.46
C LEU A 69 6.35 11.81 18.69
N TYR A 70 5.87 10.57 18.55
CA TYR A 70 4.97 9.99 19.55
C TYR A 70 5.25 8.53 19.91
N ASN A 71 6.07 7.80 19.16
CA ASN A 71 6.40 6.41 19.45
C ASN A 71 7.77 6.29 20.14
N PRO A 72 7.86 6.19 21.48
CA PRO A 72 9.14 6.11 22.19
C PRO A 72 9.95 4.84 21.91
N GLU A 73 9.34 3.82 21.30
CA GLU A 73 10.00 2.56 20.95
C GLU A 73 10.58 2.60 19.52
N SER A 74 10.22 3.60 18.72
CA SER A 74 10.78 3.82 17.39
C SER A 74 12.25 4.22 17.48
N GLU A 75 13.09 3.61 16.65
CA GLU A 75 14.49 4.02 16.45
C GLU A 75 14.62 5.49 15.99
N ASN A 76 13.57 6.02 15.36
CA ASN A 76 13.50 7.38 14.84
C ASN A 76 12.91 8.38 15.86
N TYR A 77 12.59 7.95 17.09
CA TYR A 77 11.94 8.81 18.09
C TYR A 77 12.78 10.03 18.47
N CYS A 78 12.21 11.22 18.32
CA CYS A 78 12.93 12.48 18.51
C CYS A 78 12.11 13.60 19.15
N LYS A 79 10.94 13.31 19.74
CA LYS A 79 9.98 14.31 20.25
C LYS A 79 10.59 15.54 20.94
N ASP A 80 11.50 15.33 21.89
CA ASP A 80 12.07 16.42 22.71
C ASP A 80 13.04 17.32 21.94
N ASP A 81 13.62 16.82 20.85
CA ASP A 81 14.60 17.50 19.99
C ASP A 81 14.02 17.79 18.60
N PHE A 82 12.72 17.59 18.43
CA PHE A 82 12.04 17.73 17.16
C PHE A 82 11.44 19.13 17.00
N SER A 83 11.50 19.65 15.79
CA SER A 83 10.90 20.94 15.46
C SER A 83 10.23 20.90 14.09
N VAL A 84 9.07 21.56 14.00
CA VAL A 84 8.29 21.68 12.77
C VAL A 84 8.27 23.13 12.31
N TYR A 85 8.49 23.34 11.02
CA TYR A 85 8.62 24.66 10.42
C TYR A 85 7.76 24.80 9.17
N ASN A 86 7.14 25.96 9.01
CA ASN A 86 6.74 26.47 7.71
C ASN A 86 7.93 27.20 7.09
N VAL A 87 8.50 26.65 6.02
CA VAL A 87 9.64 27.23 5.29
C VAL A 87 9.16 27.86 3.99
N THR A 88 9.22 29.18 3.88
CA THR A 88 8.79 29.93 2.69
C THR A 88 10.01 30.43 1.94
N PHE A 89 10.13 30.04 0.67
CA PHE A 89 11.26 30.46 -0.16
C PHE A 89 10.93 31.71 -0.98
N ILE A 90 11.94 32.51 -1.30
CA ILE A 90 11.72 33.81 -1.97
C ILE A 90 11.03 33.69 -3.35
N ASP A 91 11.14 32.53 -3.99
CA ASP A 91 10.56 32.22 -5.29
C ASP A 91 9.17 31.55 -5.23
N CYS A 92 8.63 31.32 -4.02
CA CYS A 92 7.29 30.76 -3.80
C CYS A 92 6.69 31.23 -2.47
N PRO A 93 5.56 31.97 -2.47
CA PRO A 93 4.96 32.49 -1.24
C PRO A 93 4.33 31.41 -0.35
N GLU A 94 4.07 30.21 -0.89
CA GLU A 94 3.48 29.11 -0.12
C GLU A 94 4.54 28.35 0.69
N PRO A 95 4.36 28.15 2.02
CA PRO A 95 5.35 27.49 2.87
C PRO A 95 5.39 25.97 2.69
N TRP A 96 6.57 25.36 2.69
CA TRP A 96 6.73 23.91 2.84
C TRP A 96 6.75 23.54 4.32
N LEU A 97 6.11 22.42 4.65
CA LEU A 97 6.15 21.90 6.01
C LEU A 97 7.39 21.02 6.17
N VAL A 98 8.27 21.38 7.11
CA VAL A 98 9.53 20.68 7.34
C VAL A 98 9.66 20.28 8.80
N GLY A 99 9.81 18.97 9.03
CA GLY A 99 10.14 18.40 10.33
C GLY A 99 11.63 18.14 10.44
N HIS A 100 12.24 18.51 11.55
CA HIS A 100 13.66 18.34 11.77
C HIS A 100 13.94 17.81 13.18
N CYS A 101 14.56 16.64 13.24
CA CYS A 101 15.14 16.07 14.44
C CYS A 101 16.57 16.60 14.66
N ALA A 102 16.80 17.35 15.74
CA ALA A 102 18.12 17.92 16.04
C ALA A 102 19.16 16.88 16.51
N LYS A 103 18.73 15.63 16.79
CA LYS A 103 19.61 14.50 17.09
C LYS A 103 20.18 13.81 15.83
N GLY A 104 19.67 14.12 14.64
CA GLY A 104 20.17 13.53 13.40
C GLY A 104 21.50 14.14 12.94
N ASP A 105 22.06 13.58 11.86
CA ASP A 105 23.42 13.87 11.41
C ASP A 105 23.56 15.09 10.48
N THR A 106 22.50 15.90 10.34
CA THR A 106 22.55 17.13 9.55
C THR A 106 21.97 18.32 10.30
N SER A 107 22.37 19.52 9.89
CA SER A 107 21.83 20.75 10.45
C SER A 107 20.44 21.06 9.91
N GLN A 108 19.74 21.93 10.62
CA GLN A 108 18.45 22.46 10.19
C GLN A 108 18.56 23.18 8.84
N ASP A 109 19.56 24.06 8.66
CA ASP A 109 19.75 24.80 7.42
C ASP A 109 20.05 23.87 6.25
N ASN A 110 20.90 22.84 6.45
CA ASN A 110 21.17 21.83 5.43
C ASN A 110 19.91 21.06 5.03
N THR A 111 18.99 20.82 5.96
CA THR A 111 17.68 20.18 5.66
C THR A 111 16.86 21.06 4.71
N PHE A 112 16.81 22.37 4.97
CA PHE A 112 16.06 23.32 4.14
C PHE A 112 16.71 23.51 2.76
N ASP A 113 18.04 23.50 2.72
CA ASP A 113 18.81 23.64 1.49
C ASP A 113 18.51 22.54 0.48
N LEU A 114 18.18 21.30 0.92
CA LEU A 114 17.77 20.22 0.02
C LEU A 114 16.59 20.63 -0.86
N LEU A 115 15.57 21.29 -0.28
CA LEU A 115 14.45 21.85 -1.03
C LEU A 115 14.85 23.14 -1.75
N GLY A 116 15.67 23.97 -1.11
CA GLY A 116 16.14 25.27 -1.62
C GLY A 116 16.95 25.18 -2.91
N ARG A 117 17.57 24.03 -3.22
CA ARG A 117 18.31 23.83 -4.48
C ARG A 117 17.41 23.49 -5.67
N LEU A 118 16.12 23.25 -5.46
CA LEU A 118 15.19 22.89 -6.52
C LEU A 118 14.43 24.11 -7.05
N PRO A 119 14.14 24.18 -8.36
CA PRO A 119 13.16 25.12 -8.89
C PRO A 119 11.83 25.02 -8.14
N SER A 120 11.11 26.14 -8.00
CA SER A 120 9.89 26.23 -7.18
C SER A 120 8.82 25.18 -7.51
N SER A 121 8.60 24.87 -8.79
CA SER A 121 7.61 23.86 -9.20
C SER A 121 8.10 22.41 -9.03
N ALA A 122 9.39 22.14 -9.25
CA ALA A 122 9.99 20.84 -8.97
C ALA A 122 9.94 20.52 -7.47
N ARG A 123 10.28 21.50 -6.63
CA ARG A 123 10.10 21.43 -5.17
C ARG A 123 8.65 21.24 -4.74
N GLY A 124 7.72 21.77 -5.53
CA GLY A 124 6.28 21.65 -5.28
C GLY A 124 5.72 20.23 -5.43
N VAL A 125 6.51 19.28 -5.95
CA VAL A 125 6.16 17.85 -5.92
C VAL A 125 6.28 17.28 -4.51
N ILE A 126 7.16 17.84 -3.66
CA ILE A 126 7.31 17.43 -2.27
C ILE A 126 6.36 18.28 -1.41
N SER A 127 5.40 17.64 -0.74
CA SER A 127 4.42 18.31 0.12
C SER A 127 5.01 18.68 1.48
N ASP A 128 5.81 17.78 2.04
CA ASP A 128 6.47 17.89 3.32
C ASP A 128 7.81 17.13 3.31
N LEU A 129 8.73 17.59 4.13
CA LEU A 129 10.06 17.00 4.29
C LEU A 129 10.32 16.68 5.77
N LEU A 130 10.78 15.47 6.06
CA LEU A 130 11.11 15.04 7.41
C LEU A 130 12.56 14.55 7.50
N HIS A 131 13.35 15.16 8.38
CA HIS A 131 14.65 14.67 8.81
C HIS A 131 14.52 13.92 10.14
N VAL A 132 14.88 12.64 10.15
CA VAL A 132 14.83 11.77 11.34
C VAL A 132 16.22 11.41 11.84
N VAL A 133 16.30 10.95 13.09
CA VAL A 133 17.52 10.34 13.64
C VAL A 133 17.69 8.93 13.07
N MET A 134 18.93 8.51 12.83
CA MET A 134 19.26 7.16 12.37
C MET A 134 20.57 6.70 13.03
N GLU A 135 20.81 5.38 13.03
CA GLU A 135 22.07 4.84 13.52
C GLU A 135 23.27 5.40 12.75
N PRO A 136 24.39 5.69 13.42
CA PRO A 136 25.59 6.21 12.77
C PRO A 136 26.09 5.31 11.64
N GLY A 137 26.45 5.92 10.51
CA GLY A 137 26.96 5.20 9.34
C GLY A 137 25.87 4.60 8.45
N LEU A 138 24.59 4.82 8.76
CA LEU A 138 23.48 4.56 7.86
C LEU A 138 22.95 5.88 7.28
N SER A 139 22.45 5.81 6.06
CA SER A 139 21.64 6.86 5.44
C SER A 139 20.37 6.25 4.88
N MET A 140 19.30 7.03 4.94
CA MET A 140 18.00 6.61 4.43
C MET A 140 17.41 7.70 3.56
N ARG A 141 16.76 7.28 2.47
CA ARG A 141 15.79 8.06 1.71
C ARG A 141 14.50 7.28 1.66
N TYR A 142 13.40 7.90 2.05
CA TYR A 142 12.07 7.32 1.95
C TYR A 142 11.10 8.33 1.36
N VAL A 143 10.26 7.90 0.43
CA VAL A 143 9.23 8.75 -0.19
C VAL A 143 7.94 7.94 -0.31
N THR A 144 6.83 8.55 0.09
CA THR A 144 5.49 7.94 0.05
C THR A 144 4.50 9.00 -0.44
N GLY A 145 3.90 8.77 -1.60
CA GLY A 145 3.16 9.82 -2.27
C GLY A 145 4.04 11.06 -2.53
N ASN A 146 3.65 12.20 -1.95
CA ASN A 146 4.34 13.48 -2.05
C ASN A 146 5.17 13.84 -0.79
N SER A 147 5.12 13.01 0.27
CA SER A 147 5.90 13.22 1.49
C SER A 147 7.28 12.59 1.35
N ALA A 148 8.33 13.31 1.76
CA ALA A 148 9.71 12.88 1.63
C ALA A 148 10.44 12.87 2.98
N PHE A 149 11.29 11.86 3.16
CA PHE A 149 11.96 11.54 4.42
C PHE A 149 13.41 11.22 4.14
N PHE A 150 14.30 11.66 5.02
CA PHE A 150 15.69 11.25 4.95
C PHE A 150 16.33 11.20 6.33
N ALA A 151 17.44 10.47 6.40
CA ALA A 151 18.27 10.37 7.59
C ALA A 151 19.75 10.16 7.23
N GLY A 152 20.61 10.37 8.22
CA GLY A 152 22.06 10.36 8.05
C GLY A 152 22.58 11.68 7.47
N SER A 153 23.74 11.63 6.81
CA SER A 153 24.37 12.79 6.17
C SER A 153 23.95 12.88 4.70
N PRO A 154 22.89 13.62 4.35
CA PRO A 154 22.40 13.66 2.97
C PRO A 154 23.46 14.29 2.06
N SER A 155 23.52 13.79 0.82
CA SER A 155 24.25 14.47 -0.23
C SER A 155 23.56 15.80 -0.57
N SER A 156 24.28 16.72 -1.20
CA SER A 156 23.71 18.00 -1.63
C SER A 156 22.61 17.82 -2.69
N ILE A 157 22.56 16.67 -3.37
CA ILE A 157 21.54 16.34 -4.38
C ILE A 157 20.36 15.55 -3.81
N GLU A 158 20.31 15.29 -2.50
CA GLU A 158 19.29 14.41 -1.91
C GLU A 158 17.87 14.95 -2.13
N GLY A 159 17.69 16.27 -2.08
CA GLY A 159 16.42 16.90 -2.42
C GLY A 159 15.97 16.62 -3.86
N PHE A 160 16.92 16.58 -4.79
CA PHE A 160 16.65 16.25 -6.19
C PHE A 160 16.25 14.78 -6.36
N LYS A 161 16.96 13.87 -5.70
CA LYS A 161 16.61 12.44 -5.63
C LYS A 161 15.19 12.22 -5.09
N MET A 162 14.86 12.84 -3.95
CA MET A 162 13.52 12.75 -3.36
C MET A 162 12.43 13.31 -4.29
N MET A 163 12.73 14.40 -5.01
CA MET A 163 11.81 14.99 -5.98
C MET A 163 11.53 14.05 -7.15
N LEU A 164 12.55 13.40 -7.72
CA LEU A 164 12.35 12.42 -8.80
C LEU A 164 11.49 11.25 -8.34
N THR A 165 11.73 10.71 -7.14
CA THR A 165 10.92 9.63 -6.58
C THR A 165 9.47 10.09 -6.35
N ALA A 166 9.28 11.27 -5.74
CA ALA A 166 7.95 11.84 -5.47
C ALA A 166 7.13 12.12 -6.75
N MET A 167 7.78 12.34 -7.90
CA MET A 167 7.07 12.54 -9.17
C MET A 167 6.31 11.30 -9.62
N TRP A 168 6.83 10.11 -9.36
CA TRP A 168 6.19 8.86 -9.79
C TRP A 168 5.39 8.17 -8.68
N THR A 169 5.73 8.40 -7.40
CA THR A 169 4.96 7.90 -6.25
C THR A 169 3.78 8.79 -5.86
N GLY A 170 3.90 10.11 -6.04
CA GLY A 170 2.92 11.12 -5.64
C GLY A 170 1.73 11.26 -6.60
N SER A 171 0.77 12.15 -6.29
CA SER A 171 -0.39 12.42 -7.15
C SER A 171 -0.14 13.63 -8.07
N PRO A 172 -0.47 13.57 -9.38
CA PRO A 172 -1.21 12.51 -10.09
C PRO A 172 -0.37 11.28 -10.51
N GLY A 173 0.93 11.26 -10.19
CA GLY A 173 1.83 10.14 -10.44
C GLY A 173 2.12 9.91 -11.91
N ILE A 174 2.99 8.94 -12.18
CA ILE A 174 3.27 8.47 -13.54
C ILE A 174 2.42 7.21 -13.78
N PRO A 175 1.53 7.19 -14.80
CA PRO A 175 0.72 6.01 -15.11
C PRO A 175 1.62 4.82 -15.48
N ARG A 176 1.65 3.80 -14.61
CA ARG A 176 2.51 2.62 -14.77
C ARG A 176 2.24 1.87 -16.07
N ASP A 177 0.98 1.70 -16.48
CA ASP A 177 0.63 1.00 -17.71
C ASP A 177 1.19 1.68 -18.96
N GLN A 178 1.10 3.02 -19.02
CA GLN A 178 1.66 3.79 -20.15
C GLN A 178 3.20 3.78 -20.13
N PHE A 179 3.79 3.78 -18.94
CA PHE A 179 5.24 3.63 -18.83
C PHE A 179 5.70 2.22 -19.25
N ALA A 180 4.94 1.18 -18.92
CA ALA A 180 5.22 -0.19 -19.34
C ALA A 180 5.19 -0.34 -20.87
N GLU A 181 4.24 0.32 -21.54
CA GLU A 181 4.22 0.42 -23.01
C GLU A 181 5.49 1.10 -23.55
N ALA A 182 5.95 2.19 -22.91
CA ALA A 182 7.18 2.88 -23.31
C ALA A 182 8.43 2.02 -23.10
N VAL A 183 8.52 1.27 -21.99
CA VAL A 183 9.58 0.30 -21.75
C VAL A 183 9.56 -0.78 -22.84
N ALA A 184 8.41 -1.38 -23.13
CA ALA A 184 8.29 -2.42 -24.14
C ALA A 184 8.65 -1.96 -25.57
N ALA A 185 8.54 -0.66 -25.85
CA ALA A 185 8.90 -0.07 -27.15
C ALA A 185 10.42 0.19 -27.32
N ASP A 186 11.18 0.19 -26.22
CA ASP A 186 12.60 0.48 -26.21
C ASP A 186 13.45 -0.80 -26.07
N SER A 187 14.75 -0.67 -26.33
CA SER A 187 15.71 -1.80 -26.31
C SER A 187 16.60 -1.83 -25.06
N CYS A 188 16.53 -0.79 -24.23
CA CYS A 188 17.24 -0.71 -22.97
C CYS A 188 16.42 0.03 -21.90
N VAL A 189 16.83 -0.12 -20.64
CA VAL A 189 16.36 0.64 -19.48
C VAL A 189 17.56 1.29 -18.78
N ALA A 190 17.32 2.08 -17.73
CA ALA A 190 18.36 2.90 -17.10
C ALA A 190 19.60 2.12 -16.66
N ASP A 191 19.41 1.04 -15.90
CA ASP A 191 20.52 0.30 -15.32
C ASP A 191 20.21 -1.18 -15.02
N GLU A 192 21.17 -1.89 -14.44
CA GLU A 192 21.06 -3.32 -14.11
C GLU A 192 19.97 -3.59 -13.07
N ARG A 193 19.76 -2.66 -12.13
CA ARG A 193 18.70 -2.74 -11.13
C ARG A 193 17.33 -2.70 -11.80
N ALA A 194 17.12 -1.77 -12.74
CA ALA A 194 15.89 -1.67 -13.51
C ALA A 194 15.60 -2.95 -14.31
N VAL A 195 16.62 -3.57 -14.91
CA VAL A 195 16.45 -4.87 -15.60
C VAL A 195 15.96 -5.93 -14.63
N THR A 196 16.60 -6.05 -13.46
CA THR A 196 16.27 -7.06 -12.46
C THR A 196 14.86 -6.89 -11.88
N GLU A 197 14.44 -5.65 -11.59
CA GLU A 197 13.09 -5.38 -11.06
C GLU A 197 12.00 -5.66 -12.11
N LEU A 198 12.27 -5.37 -13.39
CA LEU A 198 11.33 -5.64 -14.48
C LEU A 198 11.08 -7.15 -14.71
N GLU A 199 12.05 -8.01 -14.41
CA GLU A 199 11.84 -9.47 -14.45
C GLU A 199 10.74 -9.93 -13.48
N ASN A 200 10.54 -9.19 -12.39
CA ASN A 200 9.48 -9.41 -11.41
C ASN A 200 8.21 -8.59 -11.69
N GLY A 201 8.17 -7.85 -12.80
CA GLY A 201 7.08 -6.94 -13.14
C GLY A 201 7.05 -5.65 -12.33
N ASP A 202 8.12 -5.31 -11.61
CA ASP A 202 8.25 -4.04 -10.89
C ASP A 202 8.93 -2.99 -11.78
N TYR A 203 8.29 -1.83 -11.92
CA TYR A 203 8.75 -0.73 -12.77
C TYR A 203 9.42 0.40 -11.97
N SER A 204 9.57 0.24 -10.65
CA SER A 204 10.00 1.31 -9.75
C SER A 204 11.43 1.79 -10.06
N ALA A 205 12.42 0.90 -10.14
CA ALA A 205 13.78 1.28 -10.55
C ALA A 205 13.85 1.80 -12.00
N ALA A 206 13.04 1.27 -12.91
CA ALA A 206 12.99 1.75 -14.30
C ALA A 206 12.45 3.20 -14.38
N LEU A 207 11.43 3.53 -13.58
CA LEU A 207 10.89 4.88 -13.46
C LEU A 207 11.92 5.85 -12.86
N GLU A 208 12.53 5.49 -11.73
CA GLU A 208 13.49 6.34 -11.03
C GLU A 208 14.78 6.54 -11.85
N GLY A 209 15.35 5.46 -12.37
CA GLY A 209 16.53 5.51 -13.23
C GLY A 209 16.25 6.26 -14.53
N GLY A 210 15.09 6.02 -15.17
CA GLY A 210 14.69 6.72 -16.39
C GLY A 210 14.53 8.23 -16.17
N LEU A 211 13.94 8.65 -15.04
CA LEU A 211 13.83 10.06 -14.66
C LEU A 211 15.21 10.68 -14.40
N THR A 212 16.11 9.93 -13.76
CA THR A 212 17.48 10.36 -13.52
C THR A 212 18.23 10.58 -14.84
N VAL A 213 18.13 9.66 -15.81
CA VAL A 213 18.72 9.83 -17.15
C VAL A 213 18.08 11.01 -17.88
N ALA A 214 16.74 11.15 -17.85
CA ALA A 214 16.04 12.27 -18.46
C ALA A 214 16.53 13.62 -17.92
N ALA A 215 16.70 13.72 -16.60
CA ALA A 215 17.22 14.92 -15.95
C ALA A 215 18.70 15.15 -16.23
N TYR A 216 19.54 14.10 -16.27
CA TYR A 216 20.94 14.22 -16.65
C TYR A 216 21.08 14.86 -18.04
N LEU A 217 20.33 14.34 -19.02
CA LEU A 217 20.31 14.84 -20.39
C LEU A 217 19.76 16.27 -20.51
N LYS A 218 18.95 16.72 -19.54
CA LYS A 218 18.37 18.06 -19.50
C LYS A 218 19.30 19.08 -18.84
N LEU A 219 19.89 18.73 -17.70
CA LEU A 219 20.58 19.67 -16.82
C LEU A 219 22.07 19.78 -17.11
N VAL A 220 22.70 18.70 -17.57
CA VAL A 220 24.11 18.69 -17.93
C VAL A 220 24.26 19.20 -19.35
N LYS A 221 25.03 20.28 -19.56
CA LYS A 221 25.11 21.01 -20.84
C LYS A 221 25.61 20.18 -22.02
N THR A 222 26.52 19.23 -21.76
CA THR A 222 27.14 18.36 -22.77
C THR A 222 27.24 16.94 -22.22
N PRO A 223 26.11 16.23 -22.07
CA PRO A 223 26.08 14.92 -21.43
C PRO A 223 26.73 13.89 -22.36
N PRO A 224 27.83 13.23 -21.98
CA PRO A 224 28.48 12.18 -22.79
C PRO A 224 27.74 10.83 -22.72
N LEU A 225 26.41 10.85 -22.79
CA LEU A 225 25.54 9.68 -22.64
C LEU A 225 24.65 9.51 -23.88
N ASP A 226 24.85 8.42 -24.62
CA ASP A 226 23.95 8.03 -25.71
C ASP A 226 22.82 7.16 -25.16
N ALA A 227 21.69 7.80 -24.87
CA ALA A 227 20.48 7.15 -24.37
C ALA A 227 19.46 6.85 -25.49
N SER A 228 19.90 6.74 -26.75
CA SER A 228 18.99 6.50 -27.89
C SER A 228 18.22 5.17 -27.78
N CYS A 229 18.77 4.18 -27.07
CA CYS A 229 18.11 2.88 -26.86
C CYS A 229 16.85 2.95 -25.96
N MET A 230 16.66 4.05 -25.21
CA MET A 230 15.52 4.32 -24.33
C MET A 230 14.70 5.56 -24.77
N SER A 231 14.67 5.83 -26.07
CA SER A 231 14.09 7.08 -26.60
C SER A 231 12.60 7.25 -26.29
N THR A 232 11.82 6.17 -26.25
CA THR A 232 10.38 6.21 -25.98
C THR A 232 10.11 6.52 -24.51
N GLN A 233 10.81 5.83 -23.60
CA GLN A 233 10.81 6.11 -22.17
C GLN A 233 11.20 7.56 -21.88
N LEU A 234 12.29 8.06 -22.48
CA LEU A 234 12.73 9.43 -22.27
C LEU A 234 11.72 10.45 -22.78
N SER A 235 11.10 10.21 -23.95
CA SER A 235 10.04 11.09 -24.46
C SER A 235 8.85 11.14 -23.50
N PHE A 236 8.46 10.00 -22.95
CA PHE A 236 7.37 9.90 -22.00
C PHE A 236 7.72 10.63 -20.68
N LEU A 237 8.84 10.28 -20.05
CA LEU A 237 9.27 10.83 -18.76
C LEU A 237 9.59 12.33 -18.81
N ARG A 238 10.15 12.83 -19.91
CA ARG A 238 10.40 14.28 -20.10
C ARG A 238 9.12 15.10 -20.02
N THR A 239 7.98 14.57 -20.45
CA THR A 239 6.70 15.29 -20.32
C THR A 239 6.40 15.65 -18.86
N TYR A 240 6.70 14.75 -17.93
CA TYR A 240 6.50 14.97 -16.49
C TYR A 240 7.61 15.85 -15.89
N LEU A 241 8.86 15.59 -16.26
CA LEU A 241 10.01 16.34 -15.76
C LEU A 241 9.96 17.82 -16.20
N ASP A 242 9.74 18.07 -17.48
CA ASP A 242 9.71 19.43 -18.03
C ASP A 242 8.55 20.23 -17.46
N ALA A 243 7.39 19.59 -17.25
CA ALA A 243 6.22 20.21 -16.61
C ALA A 243 6.47 20.64 -15.15
N ARG A 244 7.50 20.11 -14.49
CA ARG A 244 7.90 20.49 -13.12
C ARG A 244 9.14 21.37 -13.10
N TRP A 245 10.10 21.11 -13.97
CA TRP A 245 11.37 21.81 -13.97
C TRP A 245 11.29 23.19 -14.65
N ASP A 246 10.52 23.30 -15.74
CA ASP A 246 10.44 24.51 -16.56
C ASP A 246 9.18 25.35 -16.29
N ALA A 247 8.35 24.93 -15.33
CA ALA A 247 7.06 25.56 -15.09
C ALA A 247 7.21 27.03 -14.68
N PRO A 248 6.56 27.98 -15.38
CA PRO A 248 6.65 29.38 -15.03
C PRO A 248 5.78 29.72 -13.81
N GLY A 249 6.25 30.69 -13.01
CA GLY A 249 5.48 31.27 -11.90
C GLY A 249 6.04 30.94 -10.52
N GLN A 250 5.34 31.45 -9.51
CA GLN A 250 5.67 31.19 -8.11
C GLN A 250 4.99 29.88 -7.70
N CYS A 251 5.70 28.75 -7.82
CA CYS A 251 5.28 27.39 -7.44
C CYS A 251 3.94 26.87 -8.02
N PRO A 252 3.78 26.82 -9.35
CA PRO A 252 2.61 26.18 -9.95
C PRO A 252 2.52 24.71 -9.55
N ASN A 253 1.30 24.27 -9.21
CA ASN A 253 0.95 22.89 -8.89
C ASN A 253 1.68 22.33 -7.65
N LYS A 254 1.99 23.18 -6.68
CA LYS A 254 2.49 22.72 -5.38
C LYS A 254 1.44 21.84 -4.70
N VAL A 255 1.87 20.67 -4.22
CA VAL A 255 1.01 19.76 -3.46
C VAL A 255 1.08 20.16 -1.98
N ALA A 256 -0.07 20.43 -1.37
CA ALA A 256 -0.14 20.67 0.07
C ALA A 256 -0.06 19.33 0.82
N PRO A 257 0.59 19.27 2.00
CA PRO A 257 0.59 18.05 2.81
C PRO A 257 -0.81 17.77 3.34
N THR A 258 -1.18 16.49 3.36
CA THR A 258 -2.37 16.04 4.08
C THR A 258 -2.05 16.04 5.57
N LEU A 259 -2.70 16.93 6.31
CA LEU A 259 -2.52 17.02 7.75
C LEU A 259 -3.62 16.23 8.46
N VAL A 260 -3.21 15.38 9.40
CA VAL A 260 -4.12 14.63 10.26
C VAL A 260 -3.88 15.00 11.72
N ARG A 261 -4.95 14.98 12.51
CA ARG A 261 -4.83 15.14 13.95
C ARG A 261 -4.16 13.92 14.56
N TYR A 262 -3.13 14.14 15.39
CA TYR A 262 -2.57 13.05 16.16
C TYR A 262 -3.63 12.49 17.11
N LYS A 263 -3.72 11.17 17.15
CA LYS A 263 -4.37 10.46 18.24
C LYS A 263 -3.46 9.33 18.66
N SER A 264 -3.43 9.05 19.96
CA SER A 264 -2.71 7.87 20.46
C SER A 264 -3.23 6.61 19.80
N VAL A 265 -2.39 5.60 19.62
CA VAL A 265 -2.80 4.29 19.12
C VAL A 265 -3.04 3.36 20.31
N LEU A 266 -4.19 2.70 20.36
CA LEU A 266 -4.54 1.77 21.44
C LEU A 266 -3.79 0.43 21.32
N PHE A 267 -3.66 -0.08 20.10
CA PHE A 267 -2.96 -1.32 19.76
C PHE A 267 -1.74 -1.00 18.88
N PRO A 268 -0.61 -0.55 19.46
CA PRO A 268 0.56 -0.12 18.71
C PRO A 268 1.18 -1.25 17.86
N ASP A 269 1.10 -2.49 18.34
CA ASP A 269 1.54 -3.71 17.62
C ASP A 269 0.48 -4.25 16.64
N GLY A 270 -0.59 -3.47 16.39
CA GLY A 270 -1.70 -3.84 15.53
C GLY A 270 -2.75 -4.74 16.20
N MET A 271 -3.84 -4.98 15.49
CA MET A 271 -4.98 -5.74 16.02
C MET A 271 -4.69 -7.23 16.31
N GLY A 272 -3.61 -7.77 15.76
CA GLY A 272 -3.19 -9.17 15.96
C GLY A 272 -2.85 -9.52 17.42
N VAL A 273 -2.59 -8.52 18.27
CA VAL A 273 -2.41 -8.74 19.72
C VAL A 273 -3.63 -9.37 20.39
N LEU A 274 -4.82 -9.24 19.79
CA LEU A 274 -6.04 -9.84 20.30
C LEU A 274 -6.15 -11.33 19.99
N ASP A 275 -5.41 -11.83 19.00
CA ASP A 275 -5.49 -13.20 18.51
C ASP A 275 -4.88 -14.23 19.48
N VAL A 276 -4.18 -13.77 20.52
CA VAL A 276 -3.66 -14.63 21.61
C VAL A 276 -4.78 -15.25 22.45
N ASP A 277 -5.98 -14.67 22.43
CA ASP A 277 -7.18 -15.14 23.12
C ASP A 277 -8.36 -15.16 22.13
N PRO A 278 -8.31 -16.09 21.15
CA PRO A 278 -9.15 -16.02 19.96
C PRO A 278 -10.61 -16.30 20.29
N VAL A 279 -11.49 -15.75 19.45
CA VAL A 279 -12.93 -15.99 19.57
C VAL A 279 -13.24 -17.48 19.33
N PRO A 280 -14.16 -18.09 20.11
CA PRO A 280 -14.52 -19.49 19.90
C PRO A 280 -15.15 -19.74 18.53
N SER A 281 -14.71 -20.81 17.84
CA SER A 281 -15.37 -21.31 16.63
C SER A 281 -16.44 -22.34 16.99
N PRO A 282 -17.64 -22.30 16.38
CA PRO A 282 -18.60 -23.39 16.48
C PRO A 282 -18.09 -24.64 15.75
N VAL A 283 -18.73 -25.78 16.03
CA VAL A 283 -18.43 -27.03 15.34
C VAL A 283 -18.90 -26.94 13.89
N ALA A 284 -18.06 -27.35 12.95
CA ALA A 284 -18.38 -27.41 11.54
C ALA A 284 -18.54 -28.86 11.06
N LYS A 285 -19.47 -29.08 10.13
CA LYS A 285 -19.50 -30.25 9.26
C LYS A 285 -18.86 -29.88 7.94
N VAL A 286 -17.96 -30.75 7.46
CA VAL A 286 -17.20 -30.55 6.23
C VAL A 286 -17.51 -31.68 5.27
N SER A 287 -17.83 -31.35 4.02
CA SER A 287 -17.97 -32.33 2.95
C SER A 287 -17.36 -31.79 1.66
N GLN A 288 -16.44 -32.54 1.06
CA GLN A 288 -15.82 -32.17 -0.21
C GLN A 288 -16.78 -32.39 -1.38
N TRP A 289 -16.70 -31.53 -2.40
CA TRP A 289 -17.42 -31.69 -3.67
C TRP A 289 -16.70 -32.69 -4.58
N ASP A 290 -17.44 -33.40 -5.42
CA ASP A 290 -16.82 -34.11 -6.53
C ASP A 290 -16.33 -33.09 -7.56
N LYS A 291 -15.15 -33.29 -8.15
CA LYS A 291 -14.61 -32.34 -9.15
C LYS A 291 -15.55 -32.14 -10.35
N SER A 292 -16.38 -33.13 -10.67
CA SER A 292 -17.41 -33.04 -11.71
C SER A 292 -18.55 -32.09 -11.37
N ASP A 293 -18.74 -31.76 -10.09
CA ASP A 293 -19.74 -30.78 -9.64
C ASP A 293 -19.31 -29.35 -10.00
N GLY A 294 -18.05 -29.16 -10.45
CA GLY A 294 -17.50 -27.88 -10.86
C GLY A 294 -16.93 -27.06 -9.71
N PHE A 295 -16.64 -25.79 -9.99
CA PHE A 295 -15.98 -24.87 -9.07
C PHE A 295 -16.74 -23.54 -8.98
N PRO A 296 -16.84 -22.89 -7.81
CA PRO A 296 -17.30 -21.51 -7.75
C PRO A 296 -16.47 -20.62 -8.68
N GLU A 297 -17.14 -19.85 -9.54
CA GLU A 297 -16.52 -19.06 -10.60
C GLU A 297 -15.34 -18.18 -10.12
N PRO A 298 -15.42 -17.46 -8.99
CA PRO A 298 -14.27 -16.69 -8.49
C PRO A 298 -13.08 -17.55 -8.09
N CYS A 299 -13.31 -18.75 -7.53
CA CYS A 299 -12.24 -19.68 -7.20
C CYS A 299 -11.57 -20.22 -8.46
N TRP A 300 -12.37 -20.60 -9.46
CA TRP A 300 -11.85 -21.02 -10.76
C TRP A 300 -11.00 -19.90 -11.39
N ASN A 301 -11.57 -18.71 -11.57
CA ASN A 301 -10.89 -17.59 -12.20
C ASN A 301 -9.59 -17.23 -11.47
N LEU A 302 -9.60 -17.19 -10.14
CA LEU A 302 -8.42 -16.88 -9.35
C LEU A 302 -7.35 -17.97 -9.45
N SER A 303 -7.76 -19.25 -9.38
CA SER A 303 -6.84 -20.38 -9.47
C SER A 303 -6.05 -20.37 -10.78
N GLN A 304 -6.68 -19.96 -11.87
CA GLN A 304 -6.06 -19.93 -13.21
C GLN A 304 -5.18 -18.70 -13.46
N LEU A 305 -5.10 -17.74 -12.53
CA LEU A 305 -4.22 -16.58 -12.72
C LEU A 305 -2.75 -17.01 -12.70
N VAL A 306 -1.99 -16.50 -13.67
CA VAL A 306 -0.53 -16.57 -13.69
C VAL A 306 -0.02 -15.17 -13.37
N ILE A 307 0.67 -15.03 -12.23
CA ILE A 307 1.22 -13.75 -11.78
C ILE A 307 2.65 -13.57 -12.30
N PRO A 308 3.12 -12.31 -12.51
CA PRO A 308 4.51 -12.04 -12.85
C PRO A 308 5.48 -12.77 -11.90
N GLY A 309 6.54 -13.35 -12.45
CA GLY A 309 7.52 -14.15 -11.70
C GLY A 309 7.13 -15.62 -11.43
N ARG A 310 5.89 -16.05 -11.75
CA ARG A 310 5.45 -17.45 -11.61
C ARG A 310 5.10 -18.05 -12.97
N GLU A 311 5.69 -19.20 -13.31
CA GLU A 311 5.38 -19.92 -14.57
C GLU A 311 4.06 -20.70 -14.52
N LYS A 312 3.55 -20.95 -13.31
CA LYS A 312 2.37 -21.79 -13.06
C LYS A 312 1.19 -20.95 -12.57
N PRO A 313 -0.05 -21.43 -12.79
CA PRO A 313 -1.23 -20.84 -12.16
C PRO A 313 -1.08 -20.77 -10.63
N LEU A 314 -1.80 -19.85 -10.00
CA LEU A 314 -1.86 -19.71 -8.54
C LEU A 314 -2.25 -21.02 -7.86
N CYS A 315 -3.19 -21.76 -8.46
CA CYS A 315 -3.54 -23.11 -8.05
C CYS A 315 -3.88 -23.96 -9.28
N ALA A 316 -3.18 -25.08 -9.48
CA ALA A 316 -3.53 -25.99 -10.56
C ALA A 316 -4.92 -26.59 -10.33
N VAL A 317 -5.67 -26.83 -11.41
CA VAL A 317 -7.03 -27.41 -11.33
C VAL A 317 -7.03 -28.73 -10.56
N ASP A 318 -5.98 -29.53 -10.72
CA ASP A 318 -5.87 -30.81 -10.03
C ASP A 318 -5.64 -30.67 -8.52
N ASP A 319 -5.12 -29.53 -8.09
CA ASP A 319 -4.84 -29.18 -6.70
C ASP A 319 -5.95 -28.36 -6.04
N LEU A 320 -6.92 -27.88 -6.83
CA LEU A 320 -8.06 -27.13 -6.34
C LEU A 320 -9.15 -28.07 -5.83
N SER A 321 -9.51 -27.91 -4.55
CA SER A 321 -10.62 -28.62 -3.91
C SER A 321 -11.67 -27.63 -3.40
N VAL A 322 -12.94 -28.05 -3.42
CA VAL A 322 -14.07 -27.26 -2.89
C VAL A 322 -14.77 -28.06 -1.80
N TYR A 323 -15.09 -27.40 -0.69
CA TYR A 323 -15.70 -27.98 0.48
C TYR A 323 -16.97 -27.22 0.85
N ASN A 324 -18.06 -27.94 1.12
CA ASN A 324 -19.23 -27.42 1.80
C ASN A 324 -18.99 -27.45 3.30
N ILE A 325 -19.11 -26.28 3.92
CA ILE A 325 -18.98 -26.10 5.36
C ILE A 325 -20.32 -25.70 5.95
N THR A 326 -20.80 -26.45 6.95
CA THR A 326 -22.01 -26.13 7.70
C THR A 326 -21.68 -26.02 9.18
N TYR A 327 -21.80 -24.81 9.73
CA TYR A 327 -21.57 -24.57 11.15
C TYR A 327 -22.81 -24.86 11.99
N SER A 328 -22.61 -25.38 13.20
CA SER A 328 -23.68 -25.79 14.11
C SER A 328 -24.59 -24.64 14.58
N ASP A 329 -24.11 -23.41 14.53
CA ASP A 329 -24.84 -22.20 14.89
C ASP A 329 -25.71 -21.63 13.75
N CYS A 330 -25.56 -22.18 12.53
CA CYS A 330 -26.31 -21.78 11.34
C CYS A 330 -26.83 -22.99 10.55
N PRO A 331 -27.69 -23.84 11.16
CA PRO A 331 -28.16 -25.07 10.53
C PRO A 331 -29.10 -24.82 9.33
N ASP A 332 -29.73 -23.65 9.26
CA ASP A 332 -30.72 -23.29 8.25
C ASP A 332 -30.12 -22.52 7.05
N GLN A 333 -28.79 -22.42 6.96
CA GLN A 333 -28.10 -21.76 5.86
C GLN A 333 -27.58 -22.78 4.86
N ASP A 334 -27.54 -22.38 3.58
CA ASP A 334 -26.77 -23.10 2.58
C ASP A 334 -25.32 -23.20 3.04
N PRO A 335 -24.65 -24.35 2.87
CA PRO A 335 -23.25 -24.50 3.21
C PRO A 335 -22.39 -23.43 2.53
N TRP A 336 -21.38 -22.95 3.25
CA TRP A 336 -20.38 -22.06 2.66
C TRP A 336 -19.41 -22.89 1.82
N PRO A 337 -19.23 -22.55 0.53
CA PRO A 337 -18.15 -23.12 -0.26
C PRO A 337 -16.81 -22.52 0.19
N ILE A 338 -15.91 -23.37 0.68
CA ILE A 338 -14.50 -23.05 0.87
C ILE A 338 -13.69 -23.74 -0.23
N CYS A 339 -13.01 -22.94 -1.03
CA CYS A 339 -12.00 -23.40 -1.98
C CYS A 339 -10.66 -23.48 -1.26
N HIS A 340 -9.88 -24.52 -1.54
CA HIS A 340 -8.60 -24.75 -0.90
C HIS A 340 -7.65 -25.34 -1.93
N CYS A 341 -6.47 -24.74 -2.07
CA CYS A 341 -5.40 -25.35 -2.86
C CYS A 341 -4.60 -26.32 -1.99
N ASN A 342 -4.27 -27.49 -2.52
CA ASN A 342 -3.53 -28.51 -1.77
C ASN A 342 -2.16 -28.03 -1.24
N ASP A 343 -1.56 -27.02 -1.86
CA ASP A 343 -0.29 -26.40 -1.44
C ASP A 343 -0.47 -25.21 -0.49
N ALA A 344 -1.70 -24.79 -0.17
CA ALA A 344 -1.99 -23.70 0.75
C ALA A 344 -1.33 -23.95 2.13
N ARG A 345 -0.55 -22.97 2.61
CA ARG A 345 0.07 -23.02 3.96
C ARG A 345 -0.97 -23.10 5.08
N LEU A 346 -2.12 -22.47 4.89
CA LEU A 346 -3.27 -22.60 5.78
C LEU A 346 -3.98 -23.93 5.50
N SER A 347 -3.95 -24.85 6.48
CA SER A 347 -4.66 -26.12 6.32
C SER A 347 -6.18 -25.92 6.24
N LEU A 348 -6.90 -26.90 5.67
CA LEU A 348 -8.36 -26.84 5.59
C LEU A 348 -9.01 -26.68 6.98
N ASP A 349 -8.53 -27.41 7.99
CA ASP A 349 -9.07 -27.33 9.34
C ASP A 349 -8.85 -25.94 9.98
N GLU A 350 -7.69 -25.32 9.73
CA GLU A 350 -7.43 -23.95 10.16
C GLU A 350 -8.28 -22.94 9.40
N ALA A 351 -8.45 -23.12 8.09
CA ALA A 351 -9.32 -22.30 7.25
C ALA A 351 -10.79 -22.33 7.74
N VAL A 352 -11.31 -23.53 8.01
CA VAL A 352 -12.65 -23.74 8.59
C VAL A 352 -12.73 -23.14 10.00
N THR A 353 -11.73 -23.37 10.84
CA THR A 353 -11.73 -22.84 12.20
C THR A 353 -11.72 -21.32 12.20
N LYS A 354 -10.80 -20.67 11.46
CA LYS A 354 -10.69 -19.21 11.36
C LYS A 354 -11.97 -18.58 10.83
N PHE A 355 -12.55 -19.13 9.76
CA PHE A 355 -13.82 -18.63 9.24
C PHE A 355 -14.97 -18.81 10.24
N GLY A 356 -14.96 -19.89 11.01
CA GLY A 356 -15.91 -20.16 12.09
C GLY A 356 -15.81 -19.18 13.27
N ARG A 357 -14.64 -18.58 13.52
CA ARG A 357 -14.46 -17.57 14.58
C ARG A 357 -15.25 -16.29 14.34
N LEU A 358 -15.71 -16.05 13.11
CA LEU A 358 -16.70 -15.01 12.85
C LEU A 358 -18.05 -15.38 13.49
N PRO A 359 -18.68 -14.47 14.26
CA PRO A 359 -20.06 -14.65 14.69
C PRO A 359 -21.01 -14.92 13.52
N ALA A 360 -22.04 -15.74 13.74
CA ALA A 360 -23.02 -16.13 12.72
C ALA A 360 -23.58 -14.97 11.88
N GLY A 361 -23.89 -13.84 12.54
CA GLY A 361 -24.37 -12.63 11.86
C GLY A 361 -23.34 -12.04 10.88
N LEU A 362 -22.07 -11.95 11.28
CA LEU A 362 -20.99 -11.47 10.40
C LEU A 362 -20.64 -12.47 9.31
N ARG A 363 -20.59 -13.76 9.65
CA ARG A 363 -20.29 -14.86 8.71
C ARG A 363 -21.28 -14.90 7.53
N SER A 364 -22.51 -14.42 7.74
CA SER A 364 -23.55 -14.34 6.71
C SER A 364 -23.28 -13.29 5.61
N TYR A 365 -22.35 -12.34 5.84
CA TYR A 365 -21.93 -11.39 4.81
C TYR A 365 -20.91 -11.98 3.82
N VAL A 366 -20.35 -13.16 4.12
CA VAL A 366 -19.38 -13.84 3.26
C VAL A 366 -20.07 -14.96 2.48
N ARG A 367 -19.88 -14.96 1.15
CA ARG A 367 -20.46 -15.97 0.26
C ARG A 367 -19.55 -17.17 0.08
N ALA A 368 -18.26 -16.93 -0.13
CA ALA A 368 -17.26 -17.97 -0.37
C ALA A 368 -15.89 -17.52 0.14
N TYR A 369 -15.01 -18.50 0.39
CA TYR A 369 -13.66 -18.27 0.88
C TYR A 369 -12.66 -19.15 0.11
N PHE A 370 -11.49 -18.62 -0.23
CA PHE A 370 -10.43 -19.35 -0.91
C PHE A 370 -9.09 -19.23 -0.16
N ALA A 371 -8.52 -20.35 0.28
CA ALA A 371 -7.16 -20.41 0.80
C ALA A 371 -6.15 -20.79 -0.30
N LEU A 372 -5.12 -19.95 -0.48
CA LEU A 372 -4.03 -20.09 -1.45
C LEU A 372 -2.68 -19.98 -0.75
N ASP A 373 -1.64 -20.60 -1.33
CA ASP A 373 -0.25 -20.28 -0.97
C ASP A 373 0.34 -19.20 -1.88
N LEU A 374 0.71 -18.11 -1.23
CA LEU A 374 1.73 -17.20 -1.72
C LEU A 374 2.70 -16.99 -0.56
N ALA A 375 3.86 -17.62 -0.65
CA ALA A 375 4.83 -17.76 0.45
C ALA A 375 5.29 -16.43 1.07
N GLU A 376 5.12 -15.32 0.36
CA GLU A 376 5.56 -13.98 0.78
C GLU A 376 4.48 -13.19 1.55
N TYR A 377 3.27 -13.72 1.70
CA TYR A 377 2.12 -12.97 2.23
C TYR A 377 1.36 -13.77 3.28
N ASP A 378 0.96 -13.10 4.36
CA ASP A 378 0.02 -13.62 5.36
C ASP A 378 -1.16 -12.65 5.49
N GLU A 379 -1.92 -12.53 4.40
CA GLU A 379 -3.02 -11.58 4.25
C GLU A 379 -4.35 -12.29 3.91
N VAL A 380 -5.45 -11.63 4.21
CA VAL A 380 -6.79 -12.01 3.75
C VAL A 380 -7.53 -10.77 3.32
N GLY A 381 -8.44 -10.88 2.36
CA GLY A 381 -9.35 -9.80 2.01
C GLY A 381 -10.33 -10.19 0.91
N PRO A 382 -11.30 -9.31 0.61
CA PRO A 382 -12.22 -9.51 -0.51
C PRO A 382 -11.50 -9.31 -1.85
N ILE A 383 -11.75 -10.18 -2.83
CA ILE A 383 -11.21 -10.08 -4.19
C ILE A 383 -12.35 -10.24 -5.19
N PHE A 384 -12.32 -9.45 -6.28
CA PHE A 384 -13.35 -9.34 -7.32
C PHE A 384 -14.71 -8.81 -6.84
N GLU A 385 -15.23 -9.37 -5.76
CA GLU A 385 -16.52 -9.07 -5.15
C GLU A 385 -16.34 -8.86 -3.64
N PRO A 386 -17.10 -7.95 -3.00
CA PRO A 386 -16.96 -7.64 -1.56
C PRO A 386 -17.24 -8.83 -0.61
N ASP A 387 -17.84 -9.91 -1.11
CA ASP A 387 -18.28 -11.08 -0.35
C ASP A 387 -17.57 -12.39 -0.77
N PHE A 388 -16.53 -12.31 -1.61
CA PHE A 388 -15.60 -13.42 -1.91
C PHE A 388 -14.24 -13.16 -1.28
N TYR A 389 -13.88 -13.96 -0.27
CA TYR A 389 -12.67 -13.76 0.52
C TYR A 389 -11.56 -14.67 0.05
N VAL A 390 -10.33 -14.16 0.06
CA VAL A 390 -9.14 -14.92 -0.30
C VAL A 390 -8.10 -14.73 0.79
N SER A 391 -7.54 -15.83 1.28
CA SER A 391 -6.37 -15.85 2.14
C SER A 391 -5.15 -16.25 1.32
N LEU A 392 -4.10 -15.46 1.51
CA LEU A 392 -2.76 -15.72 1.02
C LEU A 392 -1.92 -16.05 2.25
N GLY A 393 -1.41 -17.28 2.33
CA GLY A 393 -0.64 -17.73 3.50
C GLY A 393 -1.49 -17.97 4.75
N VAL A 394 -0.99 -17.57 5.92
CA VAL A 394 -1.61 -17.83 7.23
C VAL A 394 -1.92 -16.51 7.96
N PRO A 395 -2.93 -15.74 7.51
CA PRO A 395 -3.23 -14.44 8.08
C PRO A 395 -3.71 -14.54 9.54
N PRO A 396 -3.48 -13.50 10.35
CA PRO A 396 -4.08 -13.39 11.68
C PRO A 396 -5.62 -13.33 11.60
N ASP A 397 -6.29 -13.75 12.66
CA ASP A 397 -7.76 -13.75 12.72
C ASP A 397 -8.31 -12.34 12.64
N SER A 398 -7.61 -11.39 13.27
CA SER A 398 -7.96 -9.97 13.26
C SER A 398 -8.11 -9.43 11.84
N THR A 399 -7.28 -9.86 10.88
CA THR A 399 -7.38 -9.41 9.48
C THR A 399 -8.66 -9.93 8.81
N PHE A 400 -9.10 -11.15 9.14
CA PHE A 400 -10.37 -11.67 8.62
C PHE A 400 -11.55 -10.84 9.16
N MET A 401 -11.50 -10.51 10.44
CA MET A 401 -12.51 -9.71 11.13
C MET A 401 -12.54 -8.27 10.62
N TYR A 402 -11.37 -7.68 10.34
CA TYR A 402 -11.22 -6.34 9.77
C TYR A 402 -12.00 -6.22 8.45
N TRP A 403 -11.80 -7.17 7.53
CA TRP A 403 -12.46 -7.11 6.23
C TRP A 403 -13.96 -7.39 6.34
N VAL A 404 -14.37 -8.34 7.19
CA VAL A 404 -15.80 -8.63 7.32
C VAL A 404 -16.56 -7.47 7.95
N ALA A 405 -15.89 -6.66 8.79
CA ALA A 405 -16.46 -5.43 9.29
C ALA A 405 -16.83 -4.51 8.11
N HIS A 406 -15.90 -4.28 7.18
CA HIS A 406 -16.13 -3.48 5.98
C HIS A 406 -17.25 -4.02 5.09
N THR A 407 -17.31 -5.33 4.87
CA THR A 407 -18.42 -5.92 4.09
C THR A 407 -19.75 -5.73 4.83
N ALA A 408 -19.78 -5.89 6.16
CA ALA A 408 -20.98 -5.74 6.97
C ALA A 408 -21.45 -4.29 7.10
N SER A 409 -20.54 -3.32 6.94
CA SER A 409 -20.86 -1.90 7.09
C SER A 409 -21.76 -1.37 5.97
N ASP A 410 -21.75 -2.01 4.80
CA ASP A 410 -22.47 -1.56 3.60
C ASP A 410 -22.26 -0.05 3.30
N GLY A 411 -21.00 0.42 3.44
CA GLY A 411 -20.64 1.82 3.21
C GLY A 411 -20.87 2.78 4.39
N PHE A 412 -21.36 2.31 5.54
CA PHE A 412 -21.58 3.13 6.74
C PHE A 412 -20.33 3.93 7.20
N TYR A 413 -19.11 3.45 6.91
CA TYR A 413 -17.87 4.19 7.20
C TYR A 413 -17.73 5.53 6.44
N LEU A 414 -18.55 5.77 5.40
CA LEU A 414 -18.62 7.04 4.67
C LEU A 414 -19.70 7.99 5.22
N GLU A 415 -20.54 7.53 6.16
CA GLU A 415 -21.59 8.35 6.71
C GLU A 415 -21.05 9.36 7.73
N GLU A 416 -21.63 10.56 7.73
CA GLU A 416 -21.26 11.64 8.68
C GLU A 416 -21.37 11.17 10.14
N THR A 417 -22.33 10.30 10.46
CA THR A 417 -22.48 9.71 11.81
C THR A 417 -21.22 8.97 12.26
N TRP A 418 -20.60 8.18 11.38
CA TRP A 418 -19.36 7.46 11.69
C TRP A 418 -18.18 8.41 11.73
N ILE A 419 -18.03 9.25 10.71
CA ILE A 419 -16.95 10.24 10.60
C ILE A 419 -16.91 11.10 11.87
N ASP A 420 -18.04 11.69 12.27
CA ASP A 420 -18.16 12.49 13.49
C ASP A 420 -17.76 11.73 14.75
N ALA A 421 -18.18 10.46 14.87
CA ALA A 421 -17.90 9.64 16.03
C ALA A 421 -16.40 9.39 16.13
N VAL A 422 -15.79 8.97 15.02
CA VAL A 422 -14.35 8.75 14.92
C VAL A 422 -13.59 10.02 15.27
N TRP A 423 -13.93 11.19 14.72
CA TRP A 423 -13.23 12.43 15.02
C TRP A 423 -13.40 12.94 16.46
N LYS A 424 -14.43 12.50 17.18
CA LYS A 424 -14.63 12.77 18.61
C LYS A 424 -13.81 11.83 19.51
N ASP A 425 -13.35 10.69 19.00
CA ASP A 425 -12.47 9.78 19.74
C ASP A 425 -11.07 10.37 19.91
N THR A 426 -10.43 10.02 21.03
CA THR A 426 -9.12 10.56 21.43
C THR A 426 -7.95 9.63 21.08
N CYS A 427 -8.24 8.42 20.58
CA CYS A 427 -7.26 7.45 20.11
C CYS A 427 -7.73 6.78 18.81
N TRP A 428 -6.80 6.20 18.06
CA TRP A 428 -7.05 5.24 16.98
C TRP A 428 -6.93 3.80 17.54
N PRO A 429 -7.62 2.80 16.95
CA PRO A 429 -7.39 1.41 17.30
C PRO A 429 -5.96 0.97 16.96
N SER A 430 -5.54 1.09 15.70
CA SER A 430 -4.17 0.81 15.23
C SER A 430 -3.51 2.05 14.63
N THR A 431 -2.24 1.90 14.24
CA THR A 431 -1.54 2.83 13.36
C THR A 431 -2.25 2.93 12.02
N ILE A 432 -2.62 4.15 11.61
CA ILE A 432 -3.30 4.41 10.34
C ILE A 432 -2.26 4.73 9.27
N TYR A 433 -2.17 3.88 8.24
CA TYR A 433 -1.25 4.08 7.11
C TYR A 433 -1.92 4.79 5.93
N ASP A 434 -3.20 4.49 5.63
CA ASP A 434 -3.99 5.25 4.67
C ASP A 434 -4.73 6.39 5.38
N THR A 435 -4.21 7.58 5.17
CA THR A 435 -4.71 8.79 5.81
C THR A 435 -5.58 9.63 4.89
N SER A 436 -5.77 9.20 3.64
CA SER A 436 -6.73 9.83 2.74
C SER A 436 -8.15 9.53 3.18
N PHE A 437 -8.35 8.34 3.78
CA PHE A 437 -9.62 7.88 4.31
C PHE A 437 -9.43 7.17 5.66
N PRO A 438 -8.95 7.86 6.72
CA PRO A 438 -8.64 7.23 7.99
C PRO A 438 -9.88 6.58 8.63
N GLU A 439 -11.08 7.10 8.36
CA GLU A 439 -12.34 6.55 8.88
C GLU A 439 -12.65 5.17 8.32
N PHE A 440 -12.16 4.84 7.12
CA PHE A 440 -12.22 3.48 6.57
C PHE A 440 -11.36 2.55 7.43
N GLU A 441 -10.06 2.82 7.56
CA GLU A 441 -9.15 1.97 8.35
C GLU A 441 -9.64 1.80 9.80
N VAL A 442 -10.04 2.90 10.43
CA VAL A 442 -10.57 2.90 11.79
C VAL A 442 -11.84 2.06 11.91
N PHE A 443 -12.68 1.98 10.87
CA PHE A 443 -13.90 1.18 10.91
C PHE A 443 -13.59 -0.32 10.97
N GLY A 444 -12.68 -0.79 10.10
CA GLY A 444 -12.26 -2.18 10.09
C GLY A 444 -11.68 -2.61 11.44
N ASP A 445 -10.73 -1.84 11.95
CA ASP A 445 -10.06 -2.12 13.23
C ASP A 445 -11.00 -1.98 14.43
N SER A 446 -11.88 -0.96 14.44
CA SER A 446 -12.91 -0.84 15.47
C SER A 446 -13.88 -2.03 15.44
N GLY A 447 -14.16 -2.59 14.25
CA GLY A 447 -14.89 -3.84 14.10
C GLY A 447 -14.21 -4.99 14.80
N VAL A 448 -12.89 -5.17 14.59
CA VAL A 448 -12.11 -6.20 15.31
C VAL A 448 -12.21 -6.00 16.82
N ALA A 449 -11.93 -4.79 17.31
CA ALA A 449 -12.01 -4.46 18.73
C ALA A 449 -13.41 -4.76 19.30
N TYR A 450 -14.46 -4.33 18.60
CA TYR A 450 -15.86 -4.55 19.00
C TYR A 450 -16.23 -6.03 19.05
N LEU A 451 -15.75 -6.82 18.08
CA LEU A 451 -15.95 -8.27 18.05
C LEU A 451 -15.33 -8.92 19.28
N TYR A 452 -14.06 -8.63 19.57
CA TYR A 452 -13.38 -9.16 20.74
C TYR A 452 -14.03 -8.71 22.04
N ASP A 453 -14.48 -7.46 22.16
CA ASP A 453 -15.23 -6.96 23.33
C ASP A 453 -16.59 -7.66 23.51
N SER A 454 -17.19 -8.12 22.40
CA SER A 454 -18.50 -8.79 22.36
C SER A 454 -18.42 -10.33 22.36
N SER A 455 -17.22 -10.91 22.49
CA SER A 455 -16.94 -12.35 22.30
C SER A 455 -17.09 -13.22 23.56
N GLY A 456 -17.63 -12.65 24.64
CA GLY A 456 -17.81 -13.33 25.94
C GLY A 456 -16.77 -12.96 27.01
N LYS A 457 -15.71 -12.27 26.60
CA LYS A 457 -14.77 -11.54 27.48
C LYS A 457 -14.66 -10.14 26.90
N SER A 458 -14.59 -9.12 27.74
CA SER A 458 -14.42 -7.72 27.32
C SER A 458 -12.96 -7.42 26.97
N LEU A 459 -12.71 -6.30 26.29
CA LEU A 459 -11.36 -5.80 26.08
C LEU A 459 -10.71 -5.35 27.39
N LEU A 460 -11.49 -4.82 28.34
CA LEU A 460 -10.98 -4.46 29.66
C LEU A 460 -10.47 -5.69 30.44
N GLU A 461 -11.18 -6.82 30.37
CA GLU A 461 -10.72 -8.09 30.94
C GLU A 461 -9.48 -8.67 30.23
N ARG A 462 -9.21 -8.23 28.99
CA ARG A 462 -7.96 -8.53 28.26
C ARG A 462 -6.84 -7.53 28.54
N GLY A 463 -7.10 -6.48 29.32
CA GLY A 463 -6.11 -5.47 29.69
C GLY A 463 -6.12 -4.22 28.80
N TYR A 464 -7.13 -4.04 27.95
CA TYR A 464 -7.24 -2.90 27.04
C TYR A 464 -8.42 -2.00 27.40
N ASP A 465 -8.15 -0.72 27.69
CA ASP A 465 -9.18 0.29 27.94
C ASP A 465 -9.55 1.02 26.64
N VAL A 466 -10.74 0.71 26.12
CA VAL A 466 -11.26 1.29 24.86
C VAL A 466 -12.05 2.58 25.03
N SER A 467 -12.04 3.19 26.22
CA SER A 467 -12.80 4.43 26.49
C SER A 467 -12.43 5.57 25.55
N CYS A 468 -11.18 5.61 25.07
CA CYS A 468 -10.70 6.59 24.10
C CYS A 468 -11.32 6.44 22.70
N MET A 469 -11.90 5.28 22.37
CA MET A 469 -12.65 5.01 21.12
C MET A 469 -14.17 4.92 21.33
N SER A 470 -14.68 5.42 22.46
CA SER A 470 -16.06 5.13 22.88
C SER A 470 -17.15 5.66 21.95
N ASN A 471 -16.88 6.71 21.15
CA ASN A 471 -17.85 7.23 20.20
C ASN A 471 -17.93 6.33 18.97
N GLY A 472 -16.80 5.96 18.38
CA GLY A 472 -16.72 5.00 17.28
C GLY A 472 -17.36 3.67 17.66
N MET A 473 -16.95 3.08 18.79
CA MET A 473 -17.53 1.81 19.28
C MET A 473 -19.05 1.89 19.45
N ARG A 474 -19.59 3.03 19.90
CA ARG A 474 -21.05 3.25 20.01
C ARG A 474 -21.72 3.37 18.65
N ALA A 475 -21.14 4.11 17.70
CA ALA A 475 -21.66 4.29 16.36
C ALA A 475 -21.68 2.95 15.58
N LEU A 476 -20.59 2.19 15.61
CA LEU A 476 -20.51 0.84 15.04
C LEU A 476 -21.52 -0.09 15.68
N GLY A 477 -21.60 -0.08 17.02
CA GLY A 477 -22.55 -0.90 17.77
C GLY A 477 -24.01 -0.61 17.40
N ALA A 478 -24.36 0.66 17.18
CA ALA A 478 -25.70 1.08 16.77
C ALA A 478 -26.04 0.68 15.32
N SER A 479 -25.05 0.70 14.43
CA SER A 479 -25.23 0.35 13.01
C SER A 479 -25.28 -1.16 12.79
N VAL A 480 -24.21 -1.87 13.16
CA VAL A 480 -23.99 -3.28 12.82
C VAL A 480 -23.76 -4.19 14.03
N GLY A 481 -23.68 -3.64 15.25
CA GLY A 481 -23.28 -4.37 16.46
C GLY A 481 -24.10 -5.64 16.79
N ARG A 482 -25.35 -5.74 16.32
CA ARG A 482 -26.15 -6.97 16.48
C ARG A 482 -25.52 -8.19 15.80
N HIS A 483 -24.75 -7.99 14.72
CA HIS A 483 -24.10 -9.05 13.96
C HIS A 483 -22.81 -9.55 14.63
N TYR A 484 -22.19 -8.72 15.48
CA TYR A 484 -20.94 -9.00 16.19
C TYR A 484 -21.14 -9.86 17.45
N LYS A 485 -22.36 -9.97 17.96
CA LYS A 485 -22.63 -10.73 19.19
C LYS A 485 -22.36 -12.21 18.97
N GLN A 486 -21.76 -12.87 19.95
CA GLN A 486 -21.51 -14.31 19.92
C GLN A 486 -22.79 -15.15 19.70
N ASN A 487 -23.93 -14.67 20.20
CA ASN A 487 -25.24 -15.31 20.03
C ASN A 487 -26.07 -14.76 18.85
N SER A 488 -25.44 -14.00 17.95
CA SER A 488 -26.08 -13.56 16.72
C SER A 488 -26.57 -14.76 15.91
N LYS A 489 -27.53 -14.51 15.01
CA LYS A 489 -28.09 -15.53 14.14
C LYS A 489 -27.67 -15.25 12.71
N CYS A 490 -27.46 -16.31 11.96
CA CYS A 490 -27.32 -16.17 10.51
C CYS A 490 -28.61 -15.59 9.92
N PHE A 491 -28.44 -14.81 8.86
CA PHE A 491 -29.53 -14.35 8.01
C PHE A 491 -29.33 -14.93 6.61
N GLU A 492 -30.37 -14.85 5.77
CA GLU A 492 -30.34 -15.34 4.39
C GLU A 492 -29.23 -14.64 3.60
N ARG A 493 -28.20 -15.40 3.22
CA ARG A 493 -27.07 -14.91 2.44
C ARG A 493 -27.51 -14.67 0.99
N LYS A 494 -26.72 -13.87 0.26
CA LYS A 494 -26.80 -13.90 -1.21
C LYS A 494 -26.53 -15.32 -1.70
N PRO A 495 -27.14 -15.76 -2.82
CA PRO A 495 -26.88 -17.08 -3.39
C PRO A 495 -25.38 -17.32 -3.60
N ASN A 496 -24.92 -18.57 -3.49
CA ASN A 496 -23.54 -18.92 -3.82
C ASN A 496 -23.18 -18.49 -5.26
N PHE A 497 -21.90 -18.32 -5.55
CA PHE A 497 -21.44 -17.92 -6.88
C PHE A 497 -21.81 -18.94 -7.97
N PRO A 498 -21.92 -18.52 -9.25
CA PRO A 498 -22.09 -19.45 -10.36
C PRO A 498 -21.01 -20.53 -10.36
N ILE A 499 -21.38 -21.70 -10.86
CA ILE A 499 -20.48 -22.86 -10.95
C ILE A 499 -19.91 -22.96 -12.37
N VAL A 500 -18.59 -23.16 -12.46
CA VAL A 500 -17.85 -23.38 -13.69
C VAL A 500 -17.41 -24.84 -13.77
N HIS A 501 -17.68 -25.46 -14.91
CA HIS A 501 -17.19 -26.79 -15.26
C HIS A 501 -15.98 -26.65 -16.20
N PRO A 502 -14.80 -27.21 -15.87
CA PRO A 502 -13.60 -27.07 -16.69
C PRO A 502 -13.79 -27.49 -18.15
N GLU A 503 -14.57 -28.54 -18.39
CA GLU A 503 -14.93 -29.06 -19.71
C GLU A 503 -15.67 -28.06 -20.62
N ASP A 504 -16.37 -27.08 -20.03
CA ASP A 504 -17.15 -26.06 -20.74
C ASP A 504 -16.38 -24.73 -20.87
N SER A 505 -15.24 -24.59 -20.19
CA SER A 505 -14.46 -23.37 -20.10
C SER A 505 -13.46 -23.23 -21.27
N ILE A 506 -13.93 -22.76 -22.43
CA ILE A 506 -13.06 -22.42 -23.58
C ILE A 506 -12.40 -21.03 -23.41
N ARG A 507 -12.77 -20.25 -22.39
CA ARG A 507 -12.20 -18.91 -22.20
C ARG A 507 -10.89 -18.99 -21.42
N PRO A 508 -9.73 -18.67 -22.02
CA PRO A 508 -8.56 -18.33 -21.23
C PRO A 508 -8.94 -17.18 -20.30
N ALA A 509 -8.57 -17.29 -19.02
CA ALA A 509 -8.73 -16.20 -18.06
C ALA A 509 -8.12 -14.94 -18.67
N GLN A 510 -8.87 -13.85 -18.74
CA GLN A 510 -8.32 -12.58 -19.18
C GLN A 510 -7.20 -12.21 -18.21
N SER A 511 -5.96 -12.15 -18.69
CA SER A 511 -4.83 -11.59 -17.95
C SER A 511 -5.01 -10.07 -17.87
N THR A 512 -6.00 -9.62 -17.11
CA THR A 512 -5.80 -8.35 -16.44
C THR A 512 -4.65 -8.60 -15.49
N VAL A 513 -3.51 -7.94 -15.74
CA VAL A 513 -2.35 -7.96 -14.84
C VAL A 513 -2.87 -7.45 -13.50
N PHE A 514 -3.23 -8.41 -12.65
CA PHE A 514 -3.94 -8.14 -11.42
C PHE A 514 -2.86 -7.95 -10.38
N ASP A 515 -2.60 -6.69 -10.01
CA ASP A 515 -1.75 -6.38 -8.86
C ASP A 515 -2.52 -6.72 -7.57
N LEU A 516 -2.53 -8.02 -7.26
CA LEU A 516 -3.15 -8.60 -6.08
C LEU A 516 -2.62 -7.92 -4.81
N LYS A 517 -1.33 -7.56 -4.80
CA LYS A 517 -0.65 -6.87 -3.72
C LYS A 517 -1.15 -5.44 -3.55
N ALA A 518 -1.21 -4.64 -4.61
CA ALA A 518 -1.75 -3.28 -4.49
C ALA A 518 -3.22 -3.26 -4.05
N LYS A 519 -4.03 -4.22 -4.53
CA LYS A 519 -5.44 -4.31 -4.13
C LYS A 519 -5.64 -4.71 -2.68
N LEU A 520 -4.82 -5.63 -2.16
CA LEU A 520 -4.93 -6.10 -0.79
C LEU A 520 -4.27 -5.14 0.20
N SER A 521 -3.08 -4.62 -0.12
CA SER A 521 -2.34 -3.75 0.79
C SER A 521 -2.87 -2.31 0.85
N ARG A 522 -3.48 -1.79 -0.23
CA ARG A 522 -3.99 -0.40 -0.37
C ARG A 522 -2.99 0.71 0.00
N ARG A 523 -1.72 0.38 0.23
CA ARG A 523 -0.71 1.36 0.61
C ARG A 523 -0.37 2.21 -0.62
N PRO A 524 -0.21 3.54 -0.47
CA PRO A 524 0.35 4.34 -1.55
C PRO A 524 1.70 3.75 -1.96
N PRO A 525 2.08 3.84 -3.25
CA PRO A 525 3.42 3.48 -3.66
C PRO A 525 4.44 4.20 -2.79
N SER A 526 5.33 3.44 -2.19
CA SER A 526 6.41 3.96 -1.38
C SER A 526 7.74 3.42 -1.90
N TRP A 527 8.78 4.19 -1.68
CA TRP A 527 10.14 3.86 -2.07
C TRP A 527 11.05 4.11 -0.88
N MET A 528 11.84 3.11 -0.52
CA MET A 528 12.83 3.19 0.55
C MET A 528 14.18 2.74 0.03
N GLU A 529 15.20 3.51 0.33
CA GLU A 529 16.60 3.16 0.13
C GLU A 529 17.35 3.35 1.44
N ILE A 530 18.01 2.30 1.92
CA ILE A 530 18.92 2.35 3.06
C ILE A 530 20.32 2.02 2.55
N THR A 531 21.26 2.93 2.77
CA THR A 531 22.65 2.78 2.36
C THR A 531 23.56 2.78 3.58
N LYS A 532 24.57 1.92 3.56
CA LYS A 532 25.64 1.93 4.56
C LYS A 532 26.76 2.82 4.06
N SER A 533 27.12 3.82 4.84
CA SER A 533 28.28 4.66 4.55
C SER A 533 29.55 3.88 4.81
N ASP A 534 30.41 3.77 3.80
CA ASP A 534 31.73 3.13 3.90
C ASP A 534 32.75 3.96 4.71
N LYS A 535 32.34 5.12 5.25
CA LYS A 535 33.20 6.01 6.02
C LYS A 535 33.14 5.68 7.51
N ASN A 536 34.11 4.87 7.97
CA ASN A 536 34.68 4.95 9.32
C ASN A 536 36.10 5.50 9.25
#